data_AF-A0A8H4V0G8-F1
#
_entry.id   AF-A0A8H4V0G8-F1
#
_cell.length_a   1.000
_cell.length_b   1.000
_cell.length_c   1.000
_cell.angle_alpha   90.00
_cell.angle_beta   90.00
_cell.angle_gamma   90.00
#
_symmetry.space_group_name_H-M   'P 1'
#
loop_
_entity.id
_entity.type
_entity.pdbx_description
1 polymer ?
#
loop_
_entity_poly.entity_id
_entity_poly.type
_entity_poly.pdbx_seq_one_letter_code
_entity_poly.pdbx_strand_id
1 'polypeptide(L)'
;MQAIRSSLRARAAVAAARSFSTSPAHSVARLIVTGRLAAEPEIQATSTGQDVVKYVVGTSYGPKDNRQTSWFRIASFQPEGPSRDHLLSLQKGTLVYVEGDASVRVYEDAEGKKQSSLNIVQRSSKPPMIDFLVAKTQLNFAYTGTLEVLKRPQTGNETGSEGTQ
;
A
#
# COMPACT_ATOMS: atom_id res chain seq x y z
N MET A 1 13.95 -48.91 -67.41
CA MET A 1 12.69 -48.11 -67.45
C MET A 1 11.64 -48.96 -66.73
N GLN A 2 10.95 -48.59 -65.66
CA GLN A 2 10.25 -47.35 -65.32
C GLN A 2 10.07 -47.29 -63.80
N ALA A 3 10.06 -46.08 -63.24
CA ALA A 3 9.89 -45.82 -61.81
C ALA A 3 8.42 -45.86 -61.38
N ILE A 4 8.15 -46.37 -60.17
CA ILE A 4 6.88 -46.15 -59.48
C ILE A 4 7.19 -45.40 -58.18
N ARG A 5 6.81 -44.13 -58.16
CA ARG A 5 6.98 -43.20 -57.04
C ARG A 5 5.89 -43.49 -56.00
N SER A 6 6.26 -44.05 -54.86
CA SER A 6 5.35 -44.27 -53.74
C SER A 6 5.27 -43.05 -52.82
N SER A 7 4.12 -42.39 -52.91
CA SER A 7 3.38 -41.64 -51.89
C SER A 7 4.12 -40.58 -51.05
N LEU A 8 3.74 -39.33 -51.36
CA LEU A 8 3.77 -38.17 -50.48
C LEU A 8 3.34 -38.52 -49.05
N ARG A 9 4.30 -38.57 -48.11
CA ARG A 9 3.98 -38.36 -46.71
C ARG A 9 3.94 -36.85 -46.49
N ALA A 10 2.75 -36.26 -46.66
CA ALA A 10 2.49 -34.90 -46.23
C ALA A 10 2.81 -34.83 -44.73
N ARG A 11 3.94 -34.18 -44.38
CA ARG A 11 4.21 -33.79 -43.01
C ARG A 11 3.13 -32.79 -42.65
N ALA A 12 2.17 -33.22 -41.84
CA ALA A 12 1.30 -32.30 -41.11
C ALA A 12 2.19 -31.53 -40.11
N ALA A 13 2.93 -30.56 -40.61
CA ALA A 13 3.42 -29.48 -39.78
C ALA A 13 2.17 -28.64 -39.47
N VAL A 14 1.42 -29.05 -38.45
CA VAL A 14 0.60 -28.10 -37.69
C VAL A 14 1.63 -27.21 -37.00
N ALA A 15 2.13 -26.23 -37.74
CA ALA A 15 2.79 -25.09 -37.16
C ALA A 15 1.71 -24.45 -36.29
N ALA A 16 1.72 -24.77 -35.00
CA ALA A 16 1.01 -24.02 -34.00
C ALA A 16 1.54 -22.58 -34.10
N ALA A 17 0.84 -21.77 -34.90
CA ALA A 17 1.12 -20.37 -35.06
C ALA A 17 0.92 -19.76 -33.67
N ARG A 18 2.04 -19.54 -32.98
CA ARG A 18 2.06 -18.79 -31.73
C ARG A 18 1.48 -17.43 -32.09
N SER A 19 0.27 -17.12 -31.60
CA SER A 19 -0.30 -15.79 -31.76
C SER A 19 0.67 -14.80 -31.15
N PHE A 20 1.35 -14.03 -31.98
CA PHE A 20 2.14 -12.91 -31.53
C PHE A 20 1.15 -11.84 -31.07
N SER A 21 1.17 -11.54 -29.77
CA SER A 21 0.43 -10.39 -29.24
C SER A 21 0.94 -9.13 -29.93
N THR A 22 0.06 -8.44 -30.66
CA THR A 22 0.38 -7.18 -31.37
C THR A 22 0.36 -5.98 -30.43
N SER A 23 0.17 -6.20 -29.14
CA SER A 23 0.26 -5.13 -28.15
C SER A 23 1.71 -4.63 -28.08
N PRO A 24 1.98 -3.32 -28.23
CA PRO A 24 3.32 -2.77 -28.09
C PRO A 24 3.95 -3.24 -26.78
N ALA A 25 5.21 -3.69 -26.82
CA ALA A 25 5.94 -4.02 -25.61
C ALA A 25 6.15 -2.72 -24.81
N HIS A 26 5.31 -2.48 -23.81
CA HIS A 26 5.51 -1.36 -22.90
C HIS A 26 6.67 -1.73 -21.96
N SER A 27 7.81 -1.05 -22.09
CA SER A 27 8.95 -1.25 -21.20
C SER A 27 8.59 -0.76 -19.79
N VAL A 28 8.16 -1.69 -18.94
CA VAL A 28 7.77 -1.42 -17.54
C VAL A 28 8.70 -2.18 -16.61
N ALA A 29 9.29 -1.45 -15.66
CA ALA A 29 10.05 -2.02 -14.56
C ALA A 29 9.20 -1.98 -13.29
N ARG A 30 8.53 -3.09 -12.96
CA ARG A 30 7.64 -3.20 -11.81
C ARG A 30 8.32 -3.94 -10.67
N LEU A 31 8.24 -3.39 -9.46
CA LEU A 31 8.80 -3.95 -8.25
C LEU A 31 7.72 -4.11 -7.18
N ILE A 32 7.75 -5.25 -6.50
CA ILE A 32 6.88 -5.56 -5.38
C ILE A 32 7.77 -5.68 -4.13
N VAL A 33 7.46 -4.89 -3.11
CA VAL A 33 8.19 -4.87 -1.85
C VAL A 33 7.23 -5.19 -0.72
N THR A 34 7.62 -6.11 0.15
CA THR A 34 6.92 -6.40 1.40
C THR A 34 7.93 -6.28 2.53
N GLY A 35 7.61 -5.47 3.54
CA GLY A 35 8.56 -5.17 4.60
C GLY A 35 7.97 -4.25 5.64
N ARG A 36 8.82 -3.78 6.55
CA ARG A 36 8.41 -2.90 7.64
C ARG A 36 8.87 -1.47 7.41
N LEU A 37 8.03 -0.51 7.79
CA LEU A 37 8.41 0.91 7.76
C LEU A 37 9.58 1.17 8.71
N ALA A 38 10.64 1.80 8.19
CA ALA A 38 11.81 2.19 8.97
C ALA A 38 11.53 3.39 9.90
N ALA A 39 10.65 4.28 9.44
CA ALA A 39 10.24 5.50 10.09
C ALA A 39 8.80 5.84 9.66
N GLU A 40 8.20 6.81 10.34
CA GLU A 40 6.90 7.36 9.97
C GLU A 40 6.96 8.04 8.60
N PRO A 41 5.93 7.91 7.74
CA PRO A 41 5.92 8.56 6.44
C PRO A 41 5.84 10.08 6.54
N GLU A 42 6.65 10.78 5.73
CA GLU A 42 6.74 12.23 5.74
C GLU A 42 6.22 12.82 4.42
N ILE A 43 5.47 13.93 4.51
CA ILE A 43 5.09 14.73 3.34
C ILE A 43 6.24 15.65 2.98
N GLN A 44 6.67 15.60 1.73
CA GLN A 44 7.58 16.58 1.16
C GLN A 44 6.93 17.27 -0.03
N ALA A 45 6.93 18.61 -0.03
CA ALA A 45 6.50 19.38 -1.18
C ALA A 45 7.54 19.26 -2.31
N THR A 46 7.10 18.96 -3.53
CA THR A 46 7.96 18.96 -4.72
C THR A 46 7.98 20.35 -5.36
N SER A 47 9.05 20.70 -6.07
CA SER A 47 9.17 21.97 -6.83
C SER A 47 8.07 22.18 -7.88
N THR A 48 7.38 21.10 -8.27
CA THR A 48 6.23 21.11 -9.18
C THR A 48 4.90 21.44 -8.49
N GLY A 49 4.91 21.74 -7.17
CA GLY A 49 3.71 22.03 -6.39
C GLY A 49 2.85 20.81 -6.06
N GLN A 50 3.36 19.59 -6.31
CA GLN A 50 2.72 18.34 -5.92
C GLN A 50 3.35 17.82 -4.63
N ASP A 51 2.51 17.45 -3.68
CA ASP A 51 2.93 16.80 -2.46
C ASP A 51 3.32 15.35 -2.75
N VAL A 52 4.47 14.93 -2.22
CA VAL A 52 4.94 13.55 -2.30
C VAL A 52 5.10 13.00 -0.89
N VAL A 53 4.52 11.84 -0.62
CA VAL A 53 4.78 11.13 0.64
C VAL A 53 5.99 10.23 0.44
N LYS A 54 7.00 10.41 1.30
CA LYS A 54 8.24 9.62 1.27
C LYS A 54 8.32 8.74 2.51
N TYR A 55 8.69 7.49 2.28
CA TYR A 55 8.91 6.53 3.35
C TYR A 55 9.93 5.48 2.92
N VAL A 56 10.47 4.78 3.92
CA VAL A 56 11.50 3.76 3.71
C VAL A 56 10.99 2.43 4.25
N VAL A 57 11.09 1.39 3.44
CA VAL A 57 10.69 0.03 3.79
C VAL A 57 11.93 -0.85 3.89
N GLY A 58 12.09 -1.51 5.04
CA GLY A 58 13.14 -2.50 5.26
C GLY A 58 12.60 -3.92 5.01
N THR A 59 13.29 -4.66 4.14
CA THR A 59 13.06 -6.10 3.97
C THR A 59 14.33 -6.85 4.37
N SER A 60 14.20 -7.68 5.40
CA SER A 60 15.33 -8.51 5.87
C SER A 60 15.37 -9.84 5.16
N TYR A 61 16.54 -10.23 4.66
CA TYR A 61 16.80 -11.47 3.95
C TYR A 61 18.02 -12.21 4.56
N GLY A 62 18.10 -13.52 4.31
CA GLY A 62 19.22 -14.36 4.76
C GLY A 62 18.94 -15.20 6.01
N PRO A 63 19.88 -16.09 6.37
CA PRO A 63 19.78 -16.96 7.54
C PRO A 63 19.81 -16.16 8.86
N LYS A 64 19.33 -16.76 9.94
CA LYS A 64 19.17 -16.12 11.26
C LYS A 64 20.46 -15.44 11.75
N ASP A 65 21.61 -16.06 11.48
CA ASP A 65 22.92 -15.60 11.96
C ASP A 65 23.56 -14.50 11.09
N ASN A 66 23.11 -14.32 9.84
CA ASN A 66 23.62 -13.28 8.93
C ASN A 66 22.46 -12.57 8.22
N ARG A 67 21.59 -11.96 9.02
CA ARG A 67 20.40 -11.29 8.52
C ARG A 67 20.77 -9.94 7.92
N GLN A 68 20.66 -9.83 6.61
CA GLN A 68 20.89 -8.60 5.87
C GLN A 68 19.57 -7.87 5.66
N THR A 69 19.58 -6.54 5.62
CA THR A 69 18.36 -5.75 5.41
C THR A 69 18.54 -4.82 4.22
N SER A 70 17.66 -4.98 3.23
CA SER A 70 17.57 -4.07 2.09
C SER A 70 16.59 -2.96 2.42
N TRP A 71 17.04 -1.72 2.25
CA TRP A 71 16.24 -0.52 2.48
C TRP A 71 15.78 0.05 1.15
N PHE A 72 14.46 0.12 0.97
CA PHE A 72 13.82 0.63 -0.24
C PHE A 72 13.22 2.00 0.04
N ARG A 73 13.64 3.00 -0.73
CA ARG A 73 13.07 4.36 -0.68
C ARG A 73 11.88 4.44 -1.63
N ILE A 74 10.72 4.76 -1.08
CA ILE A 74 9.47 4.85 -1.84
C ILE A 74 8.97 6.29 -1.83
N ALA A 75 8.59 6.76 -3.00
CA ALA A 75 7.98 8.05 -3.24
C ALA A 75 6.57 7.84 -3.79
N SER A 76 5.60 8.42 -3.11
CA SER A 76 4.19 8.20 -3.35
C SER A 76 3.51 9.51 -3.73
N PHE A 77 3.04 9.60 -4.97
CA PHE A 77 2.44 10.82 -5.56
C PHE A 77 0.91 10.76 -5.54
N GLN A 78 0.30 10.22 -4.47
CA GLN A 78 -1.15 10.23 -4.40
C GLN A 78 -1.66 11.65 -4.20
N PRO A 79 -2.77 12.02 -4.87
CA PRO A 79 -3.45 13.27 -4.58
C PRO A 79 -3.95 13.29 -3.13
N GLU A 80 -4.26 14.48 -2.64
CA GLU A 80 -4.85 14.64 -1.32
C GLU A 80 -6.14 13.85 -1.20
N GLY A 81 -6.30 13.12 -0.09
CA GLY A 81 -7.47 12.31 0.17
C GLY A 81 -7.24 11.16 1.16
N PRO A 82 -8.25 10.31 1.39
CA PRO A 82 -8.24 9.31 2.45
C PRO A 82 -7.07 8.32 2.35
N SER A 83 -6.62 8.00 1.13
CA SER A 83 -5.49 7.12 0.89
C SER A 83 -4.16 7.70 1.38
N ARG A 84 -3.98 9.03 1.26
CA ARG A 84 -2.80 9.75 1.75
C ARG A 84 -2.82 9.77 3.27
N ASP A 85 -3.94 10.16 3.86
CA ASP A 85 -4.10 10.26 5.32
C ASP A 85 -3.90 8.91 6.01
N HIS A 86 -4.41 7.84 5.40
CA HIS A 86 -4.18 6.48 5.89
C HIS A 86 -2.68 6.13 5.86
N LEU A 87 -1.97 6.46 4.78
CA LEU A 87 -0.53 6.20 4.69
C LEU A 87 0.25 6.98 5.76
N LEU A 88 -0.13 8.24 6.03
CA LEU A 88 0.48 9.08 7.05
C LEU A 88 0.15 8.62 8.48
N SER A 89 -0.98 7.94 8.68
CA SER A 89 -1.34 7.35 9.98
C SER A 89 -0.50 6.11 10.34
N LEU A 90 0.27 5.57 9.40
CA LEU A 90 1.08 4.37 9.63
C LEU A 90 2.30 4.68 10.50
N GLN A 91 2.41 3.95 11.61
CA GLN A 91 3.55 4.05 12.51
C GLN A 91 4.76 3.27 12.00
N LYS A 92 5.94 3.62 12.53
CA LYS A 92 7.16 2.85 12.34
C LYS A 92 6.95 1.37 12.68
N GLY A 93 7.51 0.49 11.86
CA GLY A 93 7.47 -0.96 12.09
C GLY A 93 6.22 -1.65 11.53
N THR A 94 5.24 -0.89 11.03
CA THR A 94 4.05 -1.40 10.33
C THR A 94 4.47 -2.21 9.11
N LEU A 95 3.87 -3.39 8.93
CA LEU A 95 4.08 -4.23 7.77
C LEU A 95 3.31 -3.64 6.58
N VAL A 96 4.00 -3.38 5.49
CA VAL A 96 3.43 -2.76 4.30
C VAL A 96 3.72 -3.60 3.06
N TYR A 97 2.76 -3.57 2.13
CA TYR A 97 2.88 -4.10 0.79
C TYR A 97 2.89 -2.93 -0.19
N VAL A 98 3.92 -2.87 -1.03
CA VAL A 98 4.14 -1.77 -1.97
C VAL A 98 4.39 -2.34 -3.35
N GLU A 99 3.60 -1.89 -4.31
CA GLU A 99 3.80 -2.14 -5.72
C GLU A 99 4.08 -0.81 -6.41
N GLY A 100 5.16 -0.73 -7.15
CA GLY A 100 5.53 0.49 -7.84
C GLY A 100 6.53 0.28 -8.94
N ASP A 101 6.87 1.38 -9.59
CA ASP A 101 7.83 1.39 -10.67
C ASP A 101 9.22 1.69 -10.14
N ALA A 102 10.17 0.84 -10.52
CA ALA A 102 11.55 0.96 -10.10
C ALA A 102 12.30 1.94 -11.00
N SER A 103 12.98 2.91 -10.39
CA SER A 103 13.92 3.81 -11.04
C SER A 103 15.26 3.76 -10.33
N VAL A 104 16.32 3.42 -11.06
CA VAL A 104 17.69 3.48 -10.55
C VAL A 104 18.27 4.82 -10.90
N ARG A 105 18.68 5.59 -9.90
CA ARG A 105 19.43 6.83 -10.08
C ARG A 105 20.88 6.60 -9.68
N VAL A 106 21.79 6.93 -10.59
CA VAL A 106 23.22 6.96 -10.29
C VAL A 106 23.58 8.38 -9.89
N TYR A 107 24.20 8.54 -8.74
CA TYR A 107 24.69 9.82 -8.23
C TYR A 107 26.15 9.66 -7.83
N GLU A 108 26.89 10.76 -7.88
CA GLU A 108 28.30 10.81 -7.48
C GLU A 108 28.36 11.34 -6.05
N ASP A 109 29.09 10.65 -5.18
CA ASP A 109 29.38 11.15 -3.83
C ASP A 109 30.46 12.25 -3.87
N ALA A 110 30.69 12.91 -2.74
CA ALA A 110 31.66 14.01 -2.65
C ALA A 110 33.10 13.53 -2.96
N GLU A 111 33.34 12.23 -2.86
CA GLU A 111 34.59 11.53 -3.12
C GLU A 111 34.73 11.07 -4.59
N GLY A 112 33.76 11.39 -5.46
CA GLY A 112 33.81 11.07 -6.89
C GLY A 112 33.41 9.64 -7.26
N LYS A 113 32.86 8.87 -6.32
CA LYS A 113 32.44 7.48 -6.53
C LYS A 113 30.96 7.43 -6.93
N LYS A 114 30.70 6.64 -7.98
CA LYS A 114 29.35 6.40 -8.48
C LYS A 114 28.58 5.49 -7.52
N GLN A 115 27.53 6.01 -6.93
CA GLN A 115 26.58 5.29 -6.11
C GLN A 115 25.28 5.10 -6.87
N SER A 116 24.66 3.93 -6.73
CA SER A 116 23.34 3.67 -7.28
C SER A 116 22.29 3.69 -6.16
N SER A 117 21.22 4.44 -6.36
CA SER A 117 20.06 4.46 -5.47
C SER A 117 18.85 3.93 -6.21
N LEU A 118 18.21 2.92 -5.64
CA LEU A 118 16.93 2.42 -6.12
C LEU A 118 15.80 3.24 -5.47
N ASN A 119 15.05 3.95 -6.30
CA ASN A 119 13.84 4.66 -5.89
C ASN A 119 12.62 3.99 -6.50
N ILE A 120 11.57 3.86 -5.71
CA ILE A 120 10.30 3.25 -6.15
C ILE A 120 9.27 4.36 -6.22
N VAL A 121 8.63 4.51 -7.37
CA VAL A 121 7.52 5.44 -7.57
C VAL A 121 6.21 4.65 -7.52
N GLN A 122 5.39 4.92 -6.51
CA GLN A 122 4.10 4.25 -6.37
C GLN A 122 3.08 4.94 -7.29
N ARG A 123 2.80 4.34 -8.46
CA ARG A 123 1.97 4.93 -9.53
C ARG A 123 0.47 4.76 -9.33
N SER A 124 0.05 3.79 -8.53
CA SER A 124 -1.35 3.56 -8.20
C SER A 124 -1.43 2.58 -7.04
N SER A 125 -1.65 3.07 -5.82
CA SER A 125 -2.18 2.19 -4.77
C SER A 125 -3.64 1.89 -5.15
N LYS A 126 -3.92 0.66 -5.61
CA LYS A 126 -5.18 0.05 -5.17
C LYS A 126 -5.08 0.01 -3.64
N PRO A 127 -6.13 0.39 -2.89
CA PRO A 127 -6.04 0.44 -1.43
C PRO A 127 -5.40 -0.87 -0.95
N PRO A 128 -4.32 -0.83 -0.16
CA PRO A 128 -3.69 -2.05 0.32
C PRO A 128 -4.78 -2.83 1.05
N MET A 129 -5.17 -3.96 0.47
CA MET A 129 -6.16 -4.86 1.04
C MET A 129 -5.67 -5.48 2.36
N ILE A 130 -4.43 -5.19 2.74
CA ILE A 130 -3.76 -5.62 3.96
C ILE A 130 -3.73 -4.43 4.93
N ASP A 131 -4.90 -3.92 5.29
CA ASP A 131 -5.06 -3.20 6.56
C ASP A 131 -6.48 -3.32 7.17
N PHE A 132 -7.10 -4.50 7.04
CA PHE A 132 -8.31 -4.82 7.82
C PHE A 132 -7.99 -5.37 9.23
N LEU A 133 -6.73 -5.69 9.54
CA LEU A 133 -6.39 -6.37 10.79
C LEU A 133 -5.88 -5.45 11.92
N VAL A 134 -5.47 -4.21 11.64
CA VAL A 134 -5.04 -3.28 12.70
C VAL A 134 -6.22 -2.51 13.32
N ALA A 135 -7.36 -2.39 12.62
CA ALA A 135 -8.52 -1.64 13.11
C ALA A 135 -9.40 -2.37 14.16
N LYS A 136 -9.11 -3.63 14.51
CA LYS A 136 -9.92 -4.38 15.51
C LYS A 136 -9.43 -4.28 16.96
N THR A 137 -8.30 -3.62 17.22
CA THR A 137 -7.67 -3.54 18.55
C THR A 137 -7.78 -2.15 19.18
N GLN A 138 -8.78 -1.35 18.79
CA GLN A 138 -9.12 -0.09 19.50
C GLN A 138 -10.64 0.16 19.61
N LEU A 139 -11.45 -0.91 19.58
CA LEU A 139 -12.84 -0.83 20.03
C LEU A 139 -12.94 -1.46 21.42
N ASN A 140 -12.42 -0.76 22.44
CA ASN A 140 -12.71 -1.04 23.86
C ASN A 140 -12.20 0.07 24.79
N PHE A 141 -12.27 1.36 24.44
CA PHE A 141 -12.02 2.43 25.45
C PHE A 141 -12.66 3.77 25.07
N ALA A 142 -13.96 3.77 24.77
CA ALA A 142 -14.78 4.98 24.75
C ALA A 142 -16.27 4.65 24.89
N TYR A 143 -16.64 4.01 26.01
CA TYR A 143 -18.00 4.17 26.54
C TYR A 143 -17.93 5.25 27.61
N THR A 144 -17.76 6.50 27.18
CA THR A 144 -18.09 7.65 28.03
C THR A 144 -19.58 7.87 27.88
N GLY A 145 -20.34 7.32 28.82
CA GLY A 145 -21.77 7.57 28.97
C GLY A 145 -22.07 7.63 30.44
N THR A 146 -21.70 8.74 31.08
CA THR A 146 -22.16 9.10 32.41
C THR A 146 -23.68 9.01 32.40
N LEU A 147 -24.22 8.06 33.15
CA LEU A 147 -25.64 7.80 33.26
C LEU A 147 -26.34 9.07 33.75
N GLU A 148 -27.11 9.74 32.88
CA GLU A 148 -28.13 10.67 33.33
C GLU A 148 -29.11 9.88 34.21
N VAL A 149 -29.09 10.21 35.49
CA VAL A 149 -30.09 9.75 36.47
C VAL A 149 -31.44 10.26 35.99
N LEU A 150 -32.22 9.32 35.46
CA LEU A 150 -33.63 9.49 35.15
C LEU A 150 -34.38 9.91 36.43
N LYS A 151 -34.53 11.23 36.63
CA LYS A 151 -35.40 11.78 37.67
C LYS A 151 -36.83 11.35 37.36
N ARG A 152 -37.38 10.48 38.22
CA ARG A 152 -38.80 10.11 38.20
C ARG A 152 -39.66 11.37 38.34
N PRO A 153 -40.79 11.46 37.61
CA PRO A 153 -41.71 12.56 37.70
C PRO A 153 -42.33 12.66 39.10
N GLN A 154 -42.34 13.88 39.63
CA GLN A 154 -43.01 14.29 40.86
C GLN A 154 -44.51 13.96 40.74
N THR A 155 -45.00 13.04 41.56
CA THR A 155 -46.43 12.92 41.84
C THR A 155 -46.60 13.06 43.35
N GLY A 156 -46.92 14.27 43.77
CA GLY A 156 -47.16 14.63 45.16
C GLY A 156 -48.06 15.85 45.18
N ASN A 157 -49.37 15.59 45.03
CA ASN A 157 -50.40 16.58 45.31
C ASN A 157 -50.42 16.80 46.83
N GLU A 158 -49.79 17.88 47.27
CA GLU A 158 -50.03 18.44 48.60
C GLU A 158 -51.23 19.38 48.50
N THR A 159 -52.34 18.94 49.06
CA THR A 159 -53.57 19.70 49.21
C THR A 159 -53.37 20.74 50.31
N GLY A 160 -53.03 21.96 49.91
CA GLY A 160 -53.06 23.14 50.76
C GLY A 160 -54.49 23.65 50.90
N SER A 161 -54.93 23.73 52.15
CA SER A 161 -56.21 24.21 52.65
C SER A 161 -56.54 25.67 52.29
N GLU A 162 -57.80 25.93 51.94
CA GLU A 162 -58.45 27.22 52.20
C GLU A 162 -59.89 26.97 52.65
N GLY A 163 -60.25 27.49 53.82
CA GLY A 163 -61.59 27.36 54.39
C GLY A 163 -62.56 28.38 53.80
N THR A 164 -63.85 28.08 53.90
CA THR A 164 -64.98 29.01 54.08
C THR A 164 -66.25 28.19 54.35
N GLN A 165 -66.66 28.07 55.61
CA GLN A 165 -67.89 28.60 56.23
C GLN A 165 -68.00 28.08 57.66
#